data_AF-Q0DNX6-F1
#
_entry.id   AF-Q0DNX6-F1
#
_cell.length_a   1.000
_cell.length_b   1.000
_cell.length_c   1.000
_cell.angle_alpha   90.00
_cell.angle_beta   90.00
_cell.angle_gamma   90.00
#
_symmetry.space_group_name_H-M   'P 1'
#
loop_
_entity.id
_entity.type
_entity.pdbx_description
1 polymer ?
#
loop_
_entity_poly.entity_id
_entity_poly.type
_entity_poly.pdbx_seq_one_letter_code
_entity_poly.pdbx_strand_id
1 'polypeptide(L)'
;MDFVKGLEDAVVESASCKAFAALPDLRKAITELTVLKGVGPATASAVLAAYAPDVAPFMSDEAMVAALGNAKEYTLKQYLAFAEKLQTKSKELSSGEEVFTTSDVERALWSSAVASKSLKAPPGNDLENKSKTHGKRKR
;
A
#
# COMPACT_ATOMS: atom_id res chain seq x y z
N MET A 1 9.73 21.24 -0.98
CA MET A 1 9.66 19.76 -0.98
C MET A 1 11.08 19.20 -0.90
N ASP A 2 11.69 19.20 0.29
CA ASP A 2 13.11 18.84 0.49
C ASP A 2 13.35 17.32 0.61
N PHE A 3 12.31 16.52 0.39
CA PHE A 3 12.39 15.05 0.30
C PHE A 3 12.88 14.61 -1.09
N VAL A 4 12.34 15.20 -2.16
CA VAL A 4 12.70 14.86 -3.54
C VAL A 4 14.13 15.31 -3.87
N LYS A 5 14.58 16.44 -3.32
CA LYS A 5 15.96 16.93 -3.52
C LYS A 5 17.05 16.04 -2.89
N GLY A 6 16.67 15.13 -1.98
CA GLY A 6 17.60 14.21 -1.32
C GLY A 6 17.56 12.78 -1.87
N LEU A 7 16.85 12.55 -2.98
CA LEU A 7 16.73 11.26 -3.66
C LEU A 7 17.44 11.37 -5.01
N GLU A 8 18.76 11.24 -4.99
CA GLU A 8 19.56 11.16 -6.22
C GLU A 8 19.27 9.84 -6.95
N ASP A 9 19.15 9.90 -8.27
CA ASP A 9 18.78 8.75 -9.11
C ASP A 9 19.66 7.52 -8.84
N ALA A 10 20.98 7.72 -8.71
CA ALA A 10 21.93 6.64 -8.42
C ALA A 10 21.68 5.95 -7.06
N VAL A 11 21.22 6.70 -6.06
CA VAL A 11 20.89 6.15 -4.73
C VAL A 11 19.59 5.35 -4.79
N VAL A 12 18.59 5.88 -5.50
CA VAL A 12 17.30 5.20 -5.72
C VAL A 12 17.48 3.91 -6.50
N GLU A 13 18.26 3.94 -7.59
CA GLU A 13 18.59 2.76 -8.39
C GLU A 13 19.33 1.71 -7.54
N SER A 14 20.39 2.11 -6.84
CA SER A 14 21.16 1.21 -5.97
C SER A 14 20.28 0.56 -4.88
N ALA A 15 19.44 1.33 -4.19
CA ALA A 15 18.56 0.82 -3.15
C ALA A 15 17.48 -0.12 -3.71
N SER A 16 16.84 0.26 -4.82
CA SER A 16 15.80 -0.56 -5.45
C SER A 16 16.36 -1.86 -6.02
N CYS A 17 17.51 -1.85 -6.71
CA CYS A 17 18.18 -3.05 -7.19
C CYS A 17 18.51 -4.02 -6.05
N LYS A 18 19.07 -3.52 -4.93
CA LYS A 18 19.37 -4.35 -3.75
C LYS A 18 18.10 -4.93 -3.13
N ALA A 19 17.05 -4.12 -3.01
CA ALA A 19 15.79 -4.55 -2.44
C ALA A 19 15.13 -5.65 -3.27
N PHE A 20 15.13 -5.51 -4.60
CA PHE A 20 14.56 -6.50 -5.51
C PHE A 20 15.37 -7.79 -5.52
N ALA A 21 16.70 -7.70 -5.48
CA ALA A 21 17.59 -8.85 -5.37
C ALA A 21 17.46 -9.59 -4.03
N ALA A 22 17.01 -8.91 -2.97
CA ALA A 22 16.82 -9.51 -1.66
C ALA A 22 15.55 -10.39 -1.57
N LEU A 23 14.61 -10.28 -2.51
CA LEU A 23 13.40 -11.11 -2.51
C LEU A 23 13.76 -12.60 -2.69
N PRO A 24 13.05 -13.52 -1.99
CA PRO A 24 11.81 -13.32 -1.25
C PRO A 24 11.99 -12.86 0.23
N ASP A 25 13.20 -12.48 0.67
CA ASP A 25 13.43 -11.97 2.03
C ASP A 25 12.89 -10.54 2.19
N LEU A 26 11.62 -10.45 2.56
CA LEU A 26 10.91 -9.17 2.77
C LEU A 26 11.56 -8.28 3.82
N ARG A 27 12.21 -8.87 4.83
CA ARG A 27 12.87 -8.09 5.89
C ARG A 27 14.03 -7.31 5.32
N LYS A 28 14.88 -7.97 4.53
CA LYS A 28 16.00 -7.33 3.84
C LYS A 28 15.50 -6.34 2.80
N ALA A 29 14.54 -6.74 1.96
CA ALA A 29 14.01 -5.89 0.90
C ALA A 29 13.44 -4.56 1.41
N ILE A 30 12.65 -4.57 2.48
CA ILE A 30 12.15 -3.34 3.10
C ILE A 30 13.30 -2.52 3.69
N THR A 31 14.27 -3.18 4.36
CA THR A 31 15.41 -2.48 4.97
C THR A 31 16.22 -1.71 3.93
N GLU A 32 16.49 -2.33 2.77
CA GLU A 32 17.20 -1.70 1.65
C GLU A 32 16.44 -0.49 1.09
N LEU A 33 15.10 -0.51 1.03
CA LEU A 33 14.30 0.63 0.57
C LEU A 33 14.18 1.74 1.63
N THR A 34 14.16 1.39 2.92
CA THR A 34 14.00 2.37 4.01
C THR A 34 15.22 3.26 4.24
N VAL A 35 16.34 3.00 3.55
CA VAL A 35 17.50 3.91 3.52
C VAL A 35 17.18 5.20 2.76
N LEU A 36 16.17 5.16 1.87
CA LEU A 36 15.75 6.31 1.08
C LEU A 36 14.98 7.31 1.94
N LYS A 37 15.35 8.59 1.84
CA LYS A 37 14.74 9.66 2.63
C LYS A 37 13.24 9.75 2.35
N GLY A 38 12.43 9.59 3.39
CA GLY A 38 10.97 9.64 3.28
C GLY A 38 10.31 8.31 2.89
N VAL A 39 11.09 7.24 2.74
CA VAL A 39 10.58 5.89 2.50
C VAL A 39 10.55 5.11 3.82
N GLY A 40 9.36 4.94 4.39
CA GLY A 40 9.14 4.06 5.54
C GLY A 40 8.69 2.65 5.10
N PRO A 41 8.47 1.71 6.03
CA PRO A 41 8.00 0.36 5.72
C PRO A 41 6.71 0.33 4.88
N ALA A 42 5.77 1.25 5.15
CA ALA A 42 4.55 1.36 4.36
C ALA A 42 4.84 1.74 2.89
N THR A 43 5.60 2.81 2.66
CA THR A 43 5.97 3.24 1.30
C THR A 43 6.83 2.19 0.58
N ALA A 44 7.80 1.58 1.28
CA ALA A 44 8.62 0.50 0.75
C ALA A 44 7.77 -0.71 0.32
N SER A 45 6.76 -1.07 1.12
CA SER A 45 5.84 -2.16 0.77
C SER A 45 5.05 -1.89 -0.50
N ALA A 46 4.70 -0.63 -0.80
CA ALA A 46 4.03 -0.27 -2.04
C ALA A 46 4.92 -0.53 -3.27
N VAL A 47 6.20 -0.17 -3.17
CA VAL A 47 7.18 -0.41 -4.23
C VAL A 47 7.39 -1.92 -4.44
N LEU A 48 7.54 -2.68 -3.35
CA LEU A 48 7.71 -4.14 -3.45
C LEU A 48 6.47 -4.84 -3.99
N ALA A 49 5.27 -4.41 -3.61
CA ALA A 49 4.01 -4.98 -4.13
C ALA A 49 3.85 -4.75 -5.64
N ALA A 50 4.32 -3.61 -6.16
CA ALA A 50 4.33 -3.34 -7.59
C ALA A 50 5.34 -4.21 -8.36
N TYR A 51 6.48 -4.56 -7.73
CA TYR A 51 7.53 -5.36 -8.37
C TYR A 51 7.29 -6.88 -8.25
N ALA A 52 6.88 -7.36 -7.08
CA ALA A 52 6.73 -8.77 -6.76
C ALA A 52 5.38 -9.03 -6.05
N PRO A 53 4.25 -8.90 -6.77
CA PRO A 53 2.91 -9.02 -6.19
C PRO A 53 2.64 -10.40 -5.58
N ASP A 54 3.33 -11.43 -6.06
CA ASP A 54 3.25 -12.80 -5.55
C ASP A 54 3.75 -12.93 -4.11
N VAL A 55 4.76 -12.13 -3.75
CA VAL A 55 5.49 -12.28 -2.48
C VAL A 55 5.20 -11.14 -1.52
N ALA A 56 5.12 -9.91 -2.02
CA ALA A 56 4.99 -8.72 -1.18
C ALA A 56 3.58 -8.11 -1.30
N PRO A 57 2.81 -8.00 -0.20
CA PRO A 57 1.61 -7.19 -0.17
C PRO A 57 1.92 -5.72 0.14
N PHE A 58 1.01 -4.84 -0.26
CA PHE A 58 1.02 -3.44 0.18
C PHE A 58 0.46 -3.30 1.59
N MET A 59 1.16 -2.58 2.46
CA MET A 59 0.77 -2.35 3.85
C MET A 59 -0.29 -1.24 3.97
N SER A 60 -1.47 -1.42 3.37
CA SER A 60 -2.59 -0.47 3.49
C SER A 60 -3.26 -0.55 4.88
N ASP A 61 -3.73 0.58 5.40
CA ASP A 61 -4.41 0.64 6.71
C ASP A 61 -5.61 -0.31 6.76
N GLU A 62 -6.41 -0.35 5.71
CA GLU A 62 -7.58 -1.21 5.61
C GLU A 62 -7.22 -2.70 5.67
N ALA A 63 -6.22 -3.13 4.90
CA ALA A 63 -5.79 -4.52 4.89
C ALA A 63 -5.12 -4.90 6.22
N MET A 64 -4.34 -3.99 6.80
CA MET A 64 -3.73 -4.14 8.13
C MET A 64 -4.79 -4.35 9.22
N VAL A 65 -5.85 -3.54 9.22
CA VAL A 65 -6.99 -3.71 10.15
C VAL A 65 -7.65 -5.06 9.93
N ALA A 66 -7.90 -5.45 8.69
CA ALA A 66 -8.59 -6.70 8.40
C ALA A 66 -7.76 -7.94 8.77
N ALA A 67 -6.44 -7.91 8.58
CA ALA A 67 -5.56 -9.06 8.82
C ALA A 67 -5.01 -9.13 10.26
N LEU A 68 -4.68 -7.98 10.87
CA LEU A 68 -4.02 -7.89 12.18
C LEU A 68 -4.89 -7.25 13.27
N GLY A 69 -5.98 -6.57 12.92
CA GLY A 69 -6.82 -5.85 13.89
C GLY A 69 -6.22 -4.53 14.36
N ASN A 70 -5.11 -4.07 13.77
CA ASN A 70 -4.48 -2.79 14.07
C ASN A 70 -4.29 -1.98 12.78
N ALA A 71 -4.35 -0.64 12.88
CA ALA A 71 -4.45 0.22 11.70
C ALA A 71 -3.19 1.07 11.41
N LYS A 72 -2.33 1.31 12.40
CA LYS A 72 -1.40 2.46 12.37
C LYS A 72 0.01 2.16 12.87
N GLU A 73 0.37 0.89 12.99
CA GLU A 73 1.72 0.51 13.39
C GLU A 73 2.57 0.18 12.16
N TYR A 74 3.12 1.21 11.51
CA TYR A 74 3.97 1.09 10.31
C TYR A 74 5.40 0.65 10.63
N THR A 75 5.54 -0.45 11.35
CA THR A 75 6.84 -1.02 11.72
C THR A 75 7.18 -2.21 10.84
N LEU A 76 8.47 -2.48 10.66
CA LEU A 76 8.93 -3.66 9.93
C LEU A 76 8.38 -4.96 10.53
N LYS A 77 8.28 -5.05 11.87
CA LYS A 77 7.73 -6.22 12.56
C LYS A 77 6.27 -6.48 12.18
N GLN A 78 5.46 -5.42 12.18
CA GLN A 78 4.05 -5.53 11.81
C GLN A 78 3.89 -5.86 10.32
N TYR A 79 4.73 -5.27 9.46
CA TYR A 79 4.74 -5.61 8.04
C TYR A 79 5.01 -7.10 7.79
N LEU A 80 6.00 -7.69 8.48
CA LEU A 80 6.32 -9.11 8.30
C LEU A 80 5.18 -10.02 8.78
N ALA A 81 4.58 -9.72 9.94
CA ALA A 81 3.42 -10.47 10.43
C ALA A 81 2.20 -10.35 9.51
N PHE A 82 1.99 -9.18 8.93
CA PHE A 82 0.96 -8.93 7.93
C PHE A 82 1.22 -9.74 6.66
N ALA A 83 2.43 -9.65 6.10
CA ALA A 83 2.79 -10.33 4.87
C ALA A 83 2.70 -11.86 5.00
N GLU A 84 3.14 -12.42 6.13
CA GLU A 84 3.03 -13.86 6.40
C GLU A 84 1.57 -14.33 6.39
N LYS A 85 0.66 -13.59 7.03
CA LYS A 85 -0.77 -13.91 7.02
C LYS A 85 -1.36 -13.87 5.62
N LEU A 86 -1.02 -12.85 4.83
CA LEU A 86 -1.55 -12.72 3.47
C LEU A 86 -0.97 -13.78 2.54
N GLN A 87 0.31 -14.14 2.67
CA GLN A 87 0.92 -15.24 1.93
C GLN A 87 0.29 -16.60 2.30
N THR A 88 -0.09 -16.77 3.57
CA THR A 88 -0.80 -17.98 4.01
C THR A 88 -2.20 -18.01 3.39
N LYS A 89 -2.93 -16.90 3.45
CA LYS A 89 -4.27 -16.79 2.84
C LYS A 89 -4.25 -16.92 1.33
N SER A 90 -3.26 -16.38 0.64
CA SER A 90 -3.14 -16.51 -0.81
C SER A 90 -2.96 -17.97 -1.22
N LYS A 91 -2.15 -18.73 -0.47
CA LYS A 91 -1.98 -20.18 -0.66
C LYS A 91 -3.23 -20.97 -0.33
N GLU A 92 -3.96 -20.62 0.74
CA GLU A 92 -5.23 -21.27 1.10
C GLU A 92 -6.32 -21.03 0.04
N LEU A 93 -6.38 -19.84 -0.54
CA LEU A 93 -7.37 -19.47 -1.56
C LEU A 93 -7.02 -20.01 -2.95
N SER A 94 -5.72 -20.17 -3.22
CA SER A 94 -5.25 -20.74 -4.49
C SER A 94 -5.63 -22.22 -4.54
N SER A 95 -6.57 -22.57 -5.40
CA SER A 95 -7.05 -23.94 -5.56
C SER A 95 -7.31 -24.25 -7.04
N GLY A 96 -6.85 -25.43 -7.48
CA GLY A 96 -6.97 -25.82 -8.89
C GLY A 96 -6.20 -24.88 -9.82
N GLU A 97 -6.91 -24.28 -10.78
CA GLU A 97 -6.33 -23.35 -11.78
C GLU A 97 -6.33 -21.89 -11.33
N GLU A 98 -7.05 -21.55 -10.25
CA GLU A 98 -7.10 -20.17 -9.74
C GLU A 98 -5.95 -19.93 -8.76
N VAL A 99 -5.04 -19.02 -9.15
CA VAL A 99 -3.91 -18.60 -8.32
C VAL A 99 -4.17 -17.19 -7.81
N PHE A 100 -4.20 -17.05 -6.49
CA PHE A 100 -4.28 -15.74 -5.83
C PHE A 100 -2.89 -15.31 -5.41
N THR A 101 -2.49 -14.12 -5.81
CA THR A 101 -1.24 -13.52 -5.31
C THR A 101 -1.45 -12.92 -3.92
N THR A 102 -0.35 -12.72 -3.21
CA THR A 102 -0.38 -12.03 -1.91
C THR A 102 -0.98 -10.61 -2.04
N SER A 103 -0.70 -9.93 -3.15
CA SER A 103 -1.28 -8.62 -3.49
C SER A 103 -2.75 -8.67 -3.91
N ASP A 104 -3.27 -9.78 -4.44
CA ASP A 104 -4.71 -9.89 -4.75
C ASP A 104 -5.53 -10.00 -3.46
N VAL A 105 -5.04 -10.77 -2.49
CA VAL A 105 -5.66 -10.85 -1.15
C VAL A 105 -5.68 -9.49 -0.48
N GLU A 106 -4.56 -8.76 -0.53
CA GLU A 106 -4.47 -7.39 -0.02
C GLU A 106 -5.53 -6.47 -0.66
N ARG A 107 -5.58 -6.43 -2.00
CA ARG A 107 -6.53 -5.59 -2.74
C ARG A 107 -7.98 -5.97 -2.46
N ALA A 108 -8.27 -7.25 -2.27
CA ALA A 108 -9.61 -7.71 -1.90
C ALA A 108 -10.02 -7.19 -0.51
N LEU A 109 -9.12 -7.26 0.48
CA LEU A 109 -9.35 -6.73 1.82
C LEU A 109 -9.58 -5.22 1.79
N TRP A 110 -8.71 -4.48 1.09
CA TRP A 110 -8.85 -3.03 0.92
C TRP A 110 -10.18 -2.66 0.24
N SER A 111 -10.51 -3.32 -0.88
CA SER A 111 -11.73 -3.03 -1.64
C SER A 111 -12.99 -3.29 -0.81
N SER A 112 -13.02 -4.38 -0.05
CA SER A 112 -14.11 -4.71 0.87
C SER A 112 -14.29 -3.65 1.97
N ALA A 113 -13.17 -3.19 2.55
CA ALA A 113 -13.19 -2.15 3.58
C ALA A 113 -13.68 -0.80 3.02
N VAL A 114 -13.21 -0.40 1.83
CA VAL A 114 -13.63 0.85 1.16
C VAL A 114 -15.11 0.80 0.79
N ALA A 115 -15.59 -0.30 0.20
CA ALA A 115 -17.00 -0.49 -0.11
C ALA A 115 -17.88 -0.40 1.15
N SER A 116 -17.45 -1.02 2.25
CA SER A 116 -18.14 -0.98 3.53
C SER A 116 -18.19 0.43 4.15
N LYS A 117 -17.15 1.26 3.94
CA LYS A 117 -17.17 2.68 4.36
C LYS A 117 -18.19 3.49 3.54
N SER A 118 -18.30 3.24 2.24
CA SER A 118 -19.26 3.93 1.37
C SER A 118 -20.71 3.59 1.71
N LEU A 119 -21.01 2.35 2.10
CA LEU A 119 -22.38 1.93 2.49
C LEU A 119 -22.82 2.48 3.85
N LYS A 120 -21.87 2.83 4.72
CA LYS A 120 -22.14 3.43 6.04
C LYS A 120 -22.29 4.95 6.00
N ALA A 121 -21.97 5.60 4.87
CA ALA A 121 -22.26 7.00 4.69
C ALA A 121 -23.79 7.19 4.54
N PRO A 122 -24.41 8.12 5.27
CA PRO A 122 -25.82 8.46 5.03
C PRO A 122 -25.98 8.92 3.57
N PRO A 123 -27.10 8.60 2.89
CA PRO A 123 -27.35 9.06 1.54
C PRO A 123 -27.41 10.59 1.52
N GLY A 124 -26.31 11.23 1.12
CA GLY A 124 -26.25 12.66 0.87
C GLY A 124 -26.79 12.96 -0.53
N ASN A 125 -27.81 13.82 -0.59
CA ASN A 125 -28.38 14.33 -1.83
C ASN A 125 -27.35 15.15 -2.63
N ASP A 126 -26.68 14.53 -3.61
CA ASP A 126 -25.83 15.24 -4.57
C ASP A 126 -26.53 15.39 -5.92
N LEU A 127 -27.53 16.28 -5.98
CA LEU A 127 -27.96 16.93 -7.22
C LEU A 127 -28.41 18.36 -6.93
N GLU A 128 -27.46 19.28 -6.71
CA GLU A 128 -27.74 20.70 -6.95
C GLU A 128 -26.51 21.46 -7.50
N ASN A 129 -26.46 21.51 -8.83
CA ASN A 129 -26.15 22.67 -9.66
C ASN A 129 -25.26 23.76 -9.03
N LYS A 130 -23.94 23.68 -9.23
CA LYS A 130 -23.07 24.86 -9.21
C LYS A 130 -23.14 25.58 -10.55
N SER A 131 -24.08 26.51 -10.69
CA SER A 131 -24.03 27.54 -11.73
C SER A 131 -24.08 28.95 -11.15
N LYS A 132 -23.04 29.73 -11.46
CA LYS A 132 -22.88 31.21 -11.35
C LYS A 132 -22.73 31.76 -9.91
N THR A 133 -21.73 32.60 -9.58
CA THR A 133 -21.56 33.94 -10.18
C THR A 133 -20.14 34.51 -9.96
N HIS A 134 -19.59 35.00 -11.08
CA HIS A 134 -18.59 36.05 -11.33
C HIS A 134 -17.96 36.80 -10.13
N GLY A 135 -16.61 36.77 -10.07
CA GLY A 135 -15.81 37.61 -9.19
C GLY A 135 -15.87 39.11 -9.56
N LYS A 136 -15.97 39.97 -8.54
CA LYS A 136 -15.81 41.42 -8.66
C LYS A 136 -14.33 41.79 -8.49
N ARG A 137 -13.71 42.28 -9.56
CA ARG A 137 -12.43 43.01 -9.55
C ARG A 137 -12.66 44.38 -8.91
N LYS A 138 -11.86 44.76 -7.92
CA LYS A 138 -11.78 46.12 -7.37
C LYS A 138 -10.75 46.91 -8.18
N ARG A 139 -11.12 48.11 -8.63
CA ARG A 139 -10.23 49.12 -9.22
C ARG A 139 -9.37 49.75 -8.13
#